data_AF-A0A835Q1F9-F1
#
_entry.id   AF-A0A835Q1F9-F1
#
_cell.length_a   1.000
_cell.length_b   1.000
_cell.length_c   1.000
_cell.angle_alpha   90.00
_cell.angle_beta   90.00
_cell.angle_gamma   90.00
#
_symmetry.space_group_name_H-M   'P 1'
#
loop_
_entity.id
_entity.type
_entity.pdbx_description
1 polymer ?
#
loop_
_entity_poly.entity_id
_entity_poly.type
_entity_poly.pdbx_seq_one_letter_code
_entity_poly.pdbx_strand_id
1 'polypeptide(L)'
;MRTPAAVFWCLLLLFPVQRIVRVDAFTGTYGINYGRIADNIPAPENVVSILKAIKIKNVKIFDSDHGVLKAFKGSGLELVVGLSNDYVKEINSSEDRAMEWVKDNVQSWLPDTKITGIAVGNEVLGGETWSWKRPSYKSDPEHINLSYALFLPNAGIVDPKTNLHYDNMFDATIDAAYTALEAAGYGKMEVEVTETGWASSGDEDETGATAQNARIYNFNLRKRLFKRKGTPLRPKVVMKAYVFALFNEDLKPGPGSERHYGLFKADGSISYDIGFSGLSNLHTSSSPSTQKEFYAGGWLAPNSLVLFTCIWIAVHLYVRY
;
A
#
# COMPACT_ATOMS: atom_id res chain seq x y z
N MET A 1 29.52 -72.44 25.21
CA MET A 1 28.68 -71.62 24.32
C MET A 1 29.12 -70.17 24.46
N ARG A 2 29.35 -69.45 23.36
CA ARG A 2 29.69 -68.01 23.37
C ARG A 2 28.50 -67.24 22.79
N THR A 3 27.94 -66.30 23.54
CA THR A 3 26.96 -65.33 23.05
C THR A 3 27.68 -64.19 22.32
N PRO A 4 27.27 -63.78 21.11
CA PRO A 4 27.81 -62.60 20.45
C PRO A 4 27.19 -61.33 21.05
N ALA A 5 28.01 -60.34 21.37
CA ALA A 5 27.53 -59.01 21.73
C ALA A 5 27.07 -58.27 20.46
N ALA A 6 25.81 -57.86 20.41
CA ALA A 6 25.28 -57.06 19.31
C ALA A 6 25.78 -55.62 19.42
N VAL A 7 26.64 -55.20 18.49
CA VAL A 7 27.10 -53.81 18.38
C VAL A 7 26.01 -52.99 17.68
N PHE A 8 25.23 -52.23 18.45
CA PHE A 8 24.29 -51.27 17.90
C PHE A 8 25.03 -50.06 17.31
N TRP A 9 25.08 -49.96 15.98
CA TRP A 9 25.45 -48.71 15.29
C TRP A 9 24.28 -47.74 15.34
N CYS A 10 24.35 -46.74 16.23
CA CYS A 10 23.46 -45.58 16.15
C CYS A 10 23.87 -44.69 14.97
N LEU A 11 23.21 -44.88 13.83
CA LEU A 11 23.21 -43.91 12.74
C LEU A 11 22.52 -42.61 13.21
N LEU A 12 23.34 -41.63 13.62
CA LEU A 12 22.88 -40.25 13.82
C LEU A 12 22.48 -39.68 12.45
N LEU A 13 21.18 -39.67 12.17
CA LEU A 13 20.62 -38.91 11.06
C LEU A 13 20.87 -37.42 11.31
N LEU A 14 21.90 -36.89 10.66
CA LEU A 14 22.13 -35.45 10.52
C LEU A 14 21.03 -34.87 9.63
N PHE A 15 19.87 -34.60 10.22
CA PHE A 15 18.88 -33.73 9.60
C PHE A 15 19.56 -32.39 9.31
N PRO A 16 19.51 -31.87 8.07
CA PRO A 16 20.05 -30.55 7.78
C PRO A 16 19.31 -29.55 8.68
N VAL A 17 20.07 -28.79 9.47
CA VAL A 17 19.51 -27.73 10.32
C VAL A 17 18.94 -26.66 9.39
N GLN A 18 17.64 -26.78 9.10
CA GLN A 18 16.91 -25.75 8.37
C GLN A 18 17.05 -24.46 9.17
N ARG A 19 17.74 -23.46 8.58
CA ARG A 19 17.79 -22.12 9.14
C ARG A 19 16.35 -21.62 9.23
N ILE A 20 15.84 -21.50 10.45
CA ILE A 20 14.55 -20.85 10.70
C ILE A 20 14.75 -19.36 10.38
N VAL A 21 14.44 -18.98 9.14
CA VAL A 21 14.40 -17.58 8.72
C VAL A 21 13.16 -16.97 9.37
N ARG A 22 13.38 -16.25 10.49
CA ARG A 22 12.32 -15.44 11.09
C ARG A 22 12.11 -14.22 10.20
N VAL A 23 10.92 -14.13 9.62
CA VAL A 23 10.48 -12.97 8.84
C VAL A 23 9.84 -11.96 9.79
N ASP A 24 10.52 -10.86 10.08
CA ASP A 24 9.89 -9.73 10.77
C ASP A 24 8.81 -9.13 9.87
N ALA A 25 7.62 -8.92 10.42
CA ALA A 25 6.51 -8.26 9.74
C ALA A 25 6.79 -6.77 9.50
N PHE A 26 6.00 -6.16 8.59
CA PHE A 26 5.93 -4.71 8.30
C PHE A 26 6.31 -3.87 9.53
N THR A 27 7.42 -3.14 9.43
CA THR A 27 7.98 -2.36 10.53
C THR A 27 7.53 -0.89 10.49
N GLY A 28 7.02 -0.38 11.61
CA GLY A 28 6.43 0.96 11.67
C GLY A 28 4.96 0.96 11.20
N THR A 29 4.54 2.03 10.51
CA THR A 29 3.13 2.23 10.09
C THR A 29 2.95 2.69 8.64
N TYR A 30 4.03 2.99 7.93
CA TYR A 30 4.00 3.58 6.59
C TYR A 30 4.83 2.74 5.60
N GLY A 31 4.20 2.35 4.51
CA GLY A 31 4.82 1.72 3.36
C GLY A 31 4.41 2.41 2.06
N ILE A 32 4.92 1.94 0.92
CA ILE A 32 4.54 2.48 -0.39
C ILE A 32 4.42 1.38 -1.44
N ASN A 33 3.47 1.53 -2.35
CA ASN A 33 3.35 0.70 -3.54
C ASN A 33 4.33 1.20 -4.61
N TYR A 34 5.20 0.32 -5.08
CA TYR A 34 6.06 0.55 -6.25
C TYR A 34 5.38 -0.06 -7.47
N GLY A 35 4.38 0.67 -7.98
CA GLY A 35 3.79 0.43 -9.29
C GLY A 35 4.81 0.71 -10.42
N ARG A 36 4.66 -0.02 -11.52
CA ARG A 36 5.57 -0.04 -12.67
C ARG A 36 4.85 -0.21 -14.01
N ILE A 37 3.57 0.15 -14.11
CA ILE A 37 2.86 0.21 -15.38
C ILE A 37 3.24 1.55 -16.07
N ALA A 38 4.53 1.64 -16.43
CA ALA A 38 5.20 2.83 -16.95
C ALA A 38 6.50 2.44 -17.65
N ASP A 39 6.93 3.20 -18.66
CA ASP A 39 8.22 3.01 -19.35
C ASP A 39 9.26 4.12 -19.06
N ASN A 40 8.83 5.19 -18.37
CA ASN A 40 9.62 6.40 -18.15
C ASN A 40 10.24 6.52 -16.73
N ILE A 41 9.93 5.59 -15.83
CA ILE A 41 10.33 5.64 -14.41
C ILE A 41 11.78 5.14 -14.18
N PRO A 42 12.42 5.48 -13.05
CA PRO A 42 13.81 5.08 -12.78
C PRO A 42 13.97 3.57 -12.62
N ALA A 43 15.15 3.06 -13.03
CA ALA A 43 15.54 1.67 -12.82
C ALA A 43 15.50 1.26 -11.32
N PRO A 44 15.22 -0.02 -11.00
CA PRO A 44 15.05 -0.50 -9.62
C PRO A 44 16.16 -0.12 -8.63
N GLU A 45 17.42 -0.07 -9.06
CA GLU A 45 18.57 0.31 -8.22
C GLU A 45 18.52 1.79 -7.80
N ASN A 46 18.06 2.66 -8.70
CA ASN A 46 17.81 4.07 -8.41
C ASN A 46 16.59 4.20 -7.48
N VAL A 47 15.56 3.37 -7.66
CA VAL A 47 14.38 3.34 -6.79
C VAL A 47 14.73 2.93 -5.35
N VAL A 48 15.58 1.93 -5.15
CA VAL A 48 16.12 1.57 -3.82
C VAL A 48 16.86 2.76 -3.19
N SER A 49 17.58 3.54 -3.98
CA SER A 49 18.29 4.74 -3.51
C SER A 49 17.33 5.86 -3.10
N ILE A 50 16.26 6.10 -3.89
CA ILE A 50 15.17 7.03 -3.54
C ILE A 50 14.54 6.64 -2.21
N LEU A 51 14.09 5.39 -2.08
CA LEU A 51 13.38 4.86 -0.91
C LEU A 51 14.20 5.02 0.37
N LYS A 52 15.51 4.74 0.30
CA LYS A 52 16.47 4.99 1.39
C LYS A 52 16.57 6.47 1.75
N ALA A 53 16.73 7.35 0.76
CA ALA A 53 16.85 8.79 0.99
C ALA A 53 15.59 9.39 1.67
N ILE A 54 14.40 8.97 1.24
CA ILE A 54 13.11 9.40 1.82
C ILE A 54 12.69 8.59 3.06
N LYS A 55 13.53 7.64 3.50
CA LYS A 55 13.37 6.81 4.71
C LYS A 55 12.09 5.96 4.72
N ILE A 56 11.60 5.55 3.55
CA ILE A 56 10.55 4.54 3.43
C ILE A 56 11.22 3.17 3.44
N LYS A 57 10.78 2.29 4.34
CA LYS A 57 11.35 0.96 4.53
C LYS A 57 10.48 -0.17 3.97
N ASN A 58 9.15 -0.06 4.11
CA ASN A 58 8.20 -1.07 3.62
C ASN A 58 7.77 -0.73 2.19
N VAL A 59 7.89 -1.69 1.28
CA VAL A 59 7.54 -1.57 -0.14
C VAL A 59 6.65 -2.74 -0.53
N LYS A 60 5.64 -2.48 -1.35
CA LYS A 60 4.82 -3.52 -2.02
C LYS A 60 5.00 -3.39 -3.52
N ILE A 61 5.23 -4.51 -4.19
CA ILE A 61 5.12 -4.65 -5.66
C ILE A 61 3.95 -5.58 -5.99
N PHE A 62 3.44 -5.50 -7.22
CA PHE A 62 2.26 -6.24 -7.68
C PHE A 62 2.59 -7.55 -8.40
N ASP A 63 3.89 -7.89 -8.47
CA ASP A 63 4.47 -8.99 -9.20
C ASP A 63 5.69 -9.56 -8.44
N SER A 64 6.43 -10.48 -9.05
CA SER A 64 7.67 -11.05 -8.50
C SER A 64 8.88 -10.87 -9.42
N ASP A 65 9.03 -9.72 -10.08
CA ASP A 65 10.12 -9.41 -11.00
C ASP A 65 11.52 -9.54 -10.37
N HIS A 66 12.34 -10.39 -10.98
CA HIS A 66 13.70 -10.68 -10.53
C HIS A 66 14.65 -9.48 -10.67
N GLY A 67 14.35 -8.51 -11.54
CA GLY A 67 15.09 -7.24 -11.60
C GLY A 67 14.99 -6.45 -10.29
N VAL A 68 13.77 -6.26 -9.79
CA VAL A 68 13.52 -5.64 -8.48
C VAL A 68 14.04 -6.48 -7.33
N LEU A 69 13.83 -7.81 -7.32
CA LEU A 69 14.35 -8.67 -6.24
C LEU A 69 15.88 -8.60 -6.14
N LYS A 70 16.57 -8.47 -7.28
CA LYS A 70 18.02 -8.24 -7.35
C LYS A 70 18.44 -6.86 -6.88
N ALA A 71 17.75 -5.80 -7.27
CA ALA A 71 18.07 -4.44 -6.81
C ALA A 71 17.83 -4.25 -5.30
N PHE A 72 16.82 -4.93 -4.74
CA PHE A 72 16.52 -4.89 -3.30
C PHE A 72 17.47 -5.78 -2.46
N LYS A 73 18.32 -6.61 -3.08
CA LYS A 73 19.30 -7.47 -2.40
C LYS A 73 20.27 -6.65 -1.56
N GLY A 74 20.41 -6.97 -0.28
CA GLY A 74 21.27 -6.26 0.67
C GLY A 74 20.81 -4.82 0.97
N SER A 75 19.64 -4.39 0.49
CA SER A 75 19.17 -3.01 0.66
C SER A 75 18.76 -2.69 2.10
N GLY A 76 18.27 -3.68 2.84
CA GLY A 76 17.63 -3.50 4.16
C GLY A 76 16.17 -3.01 4.10
N LEU A 77 15.63 -2.82 2.89
CA LEU A 77 14.21 -2.54 2.66
C LEU A 77 13.38 -3.82 2.79
N GLU A 78 12.15 -3.70 3.27
CA GLU A 78 11.19 -4.79 3.48
C GLU A 78 10.22 -4.82 2.30
N LEU A 79 10.10 -5.97 1.63
CA LEU A 79 9.37 -6.11 0.37
C LEU A 79 8.20 -7.11 0.50
N VAL A 80 7.00 -6.69 0.15
CA VAL A 80 5.88 -7.59 -0.18
C VAL A 80 5.89 -7.79 -1.70
N VAL A 81 6.00 -9.05 -2.12
CA VAL A 81 5.93 -9.45 -3.54
C VAL A 81 4.49 -9.79 -3.92
N GLY A 82 4.11 -9.63 -5.18
CA GLY A 82 2.78 -9.98 -5.68
C GLY A 82 2.78 -11.28 -6.46
N LEU A 83 1.73 -12.07 -6.30
CA LEU A 83 1.35 -13.14 -7.22
C LEU A 83 0.30 -12.57 -8.18
N SER A 84 0.58 -12.54 -9.48
CA SER A 84 -0.34 -11.99 -10.47
C SER A 84 -1.61 -12.85 -10.62
N ASN A 85 -2.71 -12.21 -11.01
CA ASN A 85 -4.03 -12.87 -11.15
C ASN A 85 -4.04 -14.05 -12.14
N ASP A 86 -3.19 -13.98 -13.17
CA ASP A 86 -3.05 -15.07 -14.13
C ASP A 86 -2.39 -16.29 -13.49
N TYR A 87 -1.35 -16.06 -12.69
CA TYR A 87 -0.61 -17.12 -12.01
C TYR A 87 -1.39 -17.75 -10.84
N VAL A 88 -2.35 -17.03 -10.24
CA VAL A 88 -3.30 -17.59 -9.25
C VAL A 88 -4.05 -18.81 -9.82
N LYS A 89 -4.42 -18.80 -11.10
CA LYS A 89 -5.10 -19.93 -11.75
C LYS A 89 -4.18 -21.14 -11.89
N GLU A 90 -2.91 -20.91 -12.22
CA GLU A 90 -1.91 -21.97 -12.39
C GLU A 90 -1.59 -22.66 -11.07
N ILE A 91 -1.28 -21.91 -10.00
CA ILE A 91 -0.95 -22.51 -8.70
C ILE A 91 -2.14 -23.23 -8.04
N ASN A 92 -3.37 -22.82 -8.32
CA ASN A 92 -4.57 -23.50 -7.84
C ASN A 92 -4.75 -24.90 -8.46
N SER A 93 -4.08 -25.17 -9.59
CA SER A 93 -4.15 -26.45 -10.30
C SER A 93 -3.04 -27.44 -9.94
N SER A 94 -1.99 -27.01 -9.23
CA SER A 94 -0.82 -27.85 -8.91
C SER A 94 -0.04 -27.34 -7.70
N GLU A 95 0.09 -28.18 -6.67
CA GLU A 95 0.96 -27.93 -5.51
C GLU A 95 2.43 -27.78 -5.92
N ASP A 96 2.91 -28.59 -6.88
CA ASP A 96 4.26 -28.48 -7.43
C ASP A 96 4.53 -27.10 -8.02
N ARG A 97 3.54 -26.49 -8.70
CA ARG A 97 3.66 -25.12 -9.25
C ARG A 97 3.67 -24.05 -8.16
N ALA A 98 2.91 -24.22 -7.09
CA ALA A 98 2.99 -23.34 -5.93
C ALA A 98 4.39 -23.42 -5.27
N MET A 99 4.93 -24.63 -5.13
CA MET A 99 6.26 -24.87 -4.56
C MET A 99 7.39 -24.34 -5.46
N GLU A 100 7.30 -24.55 -6.77
CA GLU A 100 8.22 -23.99 -7.78
C GLU A 100 8.22 -22.46 -7.72
N TRP A 101 7.04 -21.83 -7.69
CA TRP A 101 6.94 -20.37 -7.57
C TRP A 101 7.55 -19.84 -6.27
N VAL A 102 7.27 -20.46 -5.12
CA VAL A 102 7.85 -20.05 -3.83
C VAL A 102 9.38 -20.24 -3.84
N LYS A 103 9.88 -21.32 -4.43
CA LYS A 103 11.31 -21.60 -4.53
C LYS A 103 12.04 -20.52 -5.34
N ASP A 104 11.49 -20.16 -6.50
CA ASP A 104 12.17 -19.28 -7.46
C ASP A 104 11.98 -17.79 -7.13
N ASN A 105 10.82 -17.40 -6.59
CA ASN A 105 10.47 -15.99 -6.34
C ASN A 105 10.64 -15.54 -4.89
N VAL A 106 10.80 -16.48 -3.94
CA VAL A 106 10.94 -16.16 -2.51
C VAL A 106 12.17 -16.82 -1.90
N GLN A 107 12.27 -18.16 -1.93
CA GLN A 107 13.33 -18.89 -1.25
C GLN A 107 14.73 -18.57 -1.81
N SER A 108 14.86 -18.44 -3.14
CA SER A 108 16.13 -18.15 -3.81
C SER A 108 16.70 -16.74 -3.53
N TRP A 109 15.87 -15.84 -2.98
CA TRP A 109 16.23 -14.45 -2.69
C TRP A 109 16.47 -14.18 -1.20
N LEU A 110 15.95 -15.04 -0.32
CA LEU A 110 16.16 -14.98 1.12
C LEU A 110 17.54 -15.55 1.53
N PRO A 111 18.21 -14.98 2.55
CA PRO A 111 17.79 -13.83 3.37
C PRO A 111 18.22 -12.47 2.80
N ASP A 112 18.96 -12.44 1.69
CA ASP A 112 19.64 -11.23 1.20
C ASP A 112 18.65 -10.14 0.74
N THR A 113 17.55 -10.52 0.10
CA THR A 113 16.41 -9.64 -0.19
C THR A 113 15.32 -9.89 0.86
N LYS A 114 15.00 -8.89 1.70
CA LYS A 114 14.10 -9.07 2.85
C LYS A 114 12.62 -9.07 2.42
N ILE A 115 12.17 -10.19 1.86
CA ILE A 115 10.77 -10.45 1.54
C ILE A 115 9.99 -10.68 2.85
N THR A 116 8.92 -9.92 3.06
CA THR A 116 8.09 -9.92 4.29
C THR A 116 6.65 -10.39 4.09
N GLY A 117 6.21 -10.59 2.84
CA GLY A 117 4.90 -11.10 2.47
C GLY A 117 4.77 -11.41 0.97
N ILE A 118 3.70 -12.11 0.61
CA ILE A 118 3.29 -12.53 -0.74
C ILE A 118 1.81 -12.14 -0.92
N ALA A 119 1.52 -11.03 -1.61
CA ALA A 119 0.15 -10.65 -1.93
C ALA A 119 -0.42 -11.58 -3.01
N VAL A 120 -1.29 -12.53 -2.62
CA VAL A 120 -1.86 -13.53 -3.53
C VAL A 120 -3.04 -12.93 -4.30
N GLY A 121 -2.78 -12.47 -5.53
CA GLY A 121 -3.76 -11.81 -6.37
C GLY A 121 -4.02 -10.34 -6.00
N ASN A 122 -4.54 -9.60 -6.97
CA ASN A 122 -4.97 -8.21 -6.86
C ASN A 122 -6.44 -8.10 -7.27
N GLU A 123 -7.29 -7.62 -6.36
CA GLU A 123 -8.75 -7.49 -6.54
C GLU A 123 -9.52 -8.75 -7.03
N VAL A 124 -8.96 -9.96 -6.92
CA VAL A 124 -9.56 -11.22 -7.47
C VAL A 124 -11.00 -11.47 -7.01
N LEU A 125 -11.35 -11.05 -5.80
CA LEU A 125 -12.69 -11.21 -5.22
C LEU A 125 -13.65 -10.03 -5.52
N GLY A 126 -13.13 -8.94 -6.08
CA GLY A 126 -13.86 -7.68 -6.35
C GLY A 126 -14.30 -7.55 -7.81
N GLY A 127 -14.75 -8.64 -8.43
CA GLY A 127 -15.03 -8.72 -9.87
C GLY A 127 -15.98 -7.63 -10.41
N GLU A 128 -16.00 -7.47 -11.74
CA GLU A 128 -16.58 -6.32 -12.47
C GLU A 128 -17.97 -5.85 -12.01
N THR A 129 -18.81 -6.77 -11.51
CA THR A 129 -20.15 -6.48 -10.97
C THR A 129 -20.17 -5.73 -9.63
N TRP A 130 -19.06 -5.66 -8.90
CA TRP A 130 -18.93 -4.94 -7.61
C TRP A 130 -18.47 -3.49 -7.75
N SER A 131 -18.16 -3.04 -8.97
CA SER A 131 -17.71 -1.66 -9.27
C SER A 131 -18.68 -0.57 -8.77
N TRP A 132 -19.96 -0.91 -8.58
CA TRP A 132 -21.01 0.02 -8.16
C TRP A 132 -21.22 0.18 -6.63
N LYS A 133 -20.46 -0.51 -5.76
CA LYS A 133 -20.70 -0.48 -4.28
C LYS A 133 -19.48 -0.27 -3.39
N ARG A 134 -18.41 0.37 -3.89
CA ARG A 134 -17.32 0.86 -3.03
C ARG A 134 -17.57 2.32 -2.65
N PRO A 135 -17.92 2.63 -1.37
CA PRO A 135 -18.08 4.03 -0.95
C PRO A 135 -16.74 4.74 -1.17
N SER A 136 -16.80 5.74 -2.03
CA SER A 136 -15.69 6.58 -2.48
C SER A 136 -16.31 7.93 -2.84
N TYR A 137 -15.58 9.05 -2.69
CA TYR A 137 -16.11 10.35 -3.13
C TYR A 137 -16.54 10.34 -4.61
N LYS A 138 -15.98 9.43 -5.42
CA LYS A 138 -16.44 9.09 -6.77
C LYS A 138 -17.84 8.52 -6.85
N SER A 139 -18.11 7.47 -6.08
CA SER A 139 -19.39 6.75 -6.15
C SER A 139 -20.55 7.60 -5.64
N ASP A 140 -20.26 8.55 -4.74
CA ASP A 140 -21.28 9.33 -4.06
C ASP A 140 -20.75 10.69 -3.54
N PRO A 141 -20.44 11.65 -4.43
CA PRO A 141 -19.92 12.98 -4.03
C PRO A 141 -20.98 13.86 -3.35
N GLU A 142 -22.27 13.57 -3.55
CA GLU A 142 -23.38 14.33 -2.96
C GLU A 142 -23.56 13.99 -1.47
N HIS A 143 -23.34 12.73 -1.07
CA HIS A 143 -23.48 12.31 0.33
C HIS A 143 -22.13 12.12 1.06
N ILE A 144 -21.01 11.89 0.35
CA ILE A 144 -19.67 11.81 0.96
C ILE A 144 -19.05 13.20 1.03
N ASN A 145 -19.04 13.77 2.23
CA ASN A 145 -18.40 15.05 2.49
C ASN A 145 -16.89 15.00 2.16
N LEU A 146 -16.40 15.87 1.26
CA LEU A 146 -15.00 15.90 0.86
C LEU A 146 -14.02 16.10 2.04
N SER A 147 -14.40 16.89 3.05
CA SER A 147 -13.57 17.07 4.26
C SER A 147 -13.43 15.78 5.07
N TYR A 148 -14.49 14.96 5.13
CA TYR A 148 -14.47 13.64 5.78
C TYR A 148 -13.54 12.64 5.06
N ALA A 149 -13.48 12.71 3.73
CA ALA A 149 -12.55 11.92 2.93
C ALA A 149 -11.09 12.42 3.03
N LEU A 150 -10.87 13.73 3.15
CA LEU A 150 -9.55 14.38 3.22
C LEU A 150 -8.96 14.52 4.64
N PHE A 151 -9.60 13.92 5.67
CA PHE A 151 -9.23 14.08 7.09
C PHE A 151 -9.24 15.55 7.58
N LEU A 152 -10.02 16.42 6.94
CA LEU A 152 -10.21 17.82 7.34
C LEU A 152 -11.32 17.92 8.41
N PRO A 153 -11.38 19.01 9.20
CA PRO A 153 -12.44 19.21 10.18
C PRO A 153 -13.83 19.12 9.55
N ASN A 154 -14.68 18.26 10.11
CA ASN A 154 -16.05 18.00 9.68
C ASN A 154 -16.86 17.48 10.89
N ALA A 155 -18.16 17.23 10.72
CA ALA A 155 -19.02 16.74 11.81
C ALA A 155 -18.73 15.27 12.23
N GLY A 156 -18.01 14.53 11.39
CA GLY A 156 -17.85 13.08 11.48
C GLY A 156 -19.14 12.33 11.19
N ILE A 157 -19.08 11.00 11.32
CA ILE A 157 -20.23 10.10 11.21
C ILE A 157 -20.26 9.22 12.45
N VAL A 158 -21.45 9.05 13.05
CA VAL A 158 -21.68 8.05 14.10
C VAL A 158 -22.24 6.79 13.45
N ASP A 159 -21.60 5.64 13.64
CA ASP A 159 -22.18 4.36 13.24
C ASP A 159 -23.36 4.02 14.17
N PRO A 160 -24.60 3.88 13.66
CA PRO A 160 -25.76 3.59 14.49
C PRO A 160 -25.73 2.19 15.14
N LYS A 161 -24.84 1.27 14.70
CA LYS A 161 -24.72 -0.07 15.30
C LYS A 161 -23.76 -0.09 16.49
N THR A 162 -22.57 0.49 16.35
CA THR A 162 -21.55 0.50 17.41
C THR A 162 -21.58 1.76 18.29
N ASN A 163 -22.31 2.79 17.88
CA ASN A 163 -22.30 4.14 18.47
C ASN A 163 -20.89 4.78 18.52
N LEU A 164 -19.97 4.30 17.66
CA LEU A 164 -18.64 4.89 17.49
C LEU A 164 -18.71 6.09 16.54
N HIS A 165 -18.04 7.17 16.92
CA HIS A 165 -17.86 8.36 16.08
C HIS A 165 -16.56 8.26 15.28
N TYR A 166 -16.64 8.62 14.01
CA TYR A 166 -15.53 8.61 13.06
C TYR A 166 -15.33 10.04 12.53
N ASP A 167 -14.13 10.60 12.75
CA ASP A 167 -13.75 11.91 12.19
C ASP A 167 -13.44 11.86 10.68
N ASN A 168 -13.19 10.67 10.13
CA ASN A 168 -12.71 10.49 8.76
C ASN A 168 -13.14 9.14 8.17
N MET A 169 -13.24 9.12 6.83
CA MET A 169 -13.67 7.97 6.07
C MET A 169 -12.75 6.75 6.20
N PHE A 170 -11.44 6.97 6.29
CA PHE A 170 -10.44 5.92 6.31
C PHE A 170 -10.54 5.01 7.55
N ASP A 171 -10.67 5.61 8.74
CA ASP A 171 -10.89 4.86 9.98
C ASP A 171 -12.22 4.08 9.93
N ALA A 172 -13.28 4.65 9.35
CA ALA A 172 -14.59 4.00 9.21
C ALA A 172 -14.58 2.81 8.23
N THR A 173 -13.87 2.92 7.10
CA THR A 173 -13.75 1.82 6.12
C THR A 173 -12.99 0.63 6.72
N ILE A 174 -11.95 0.88 7.51
CA ILE A 174 -11.19 -0.17 8.20
C ILE A 174 -12.06 -0.87 9.26
N ASP A 175 -12.84 -0.12 10.03
CA ASP A 175 -13.71 -0.70 11.07
C ASP A 175 -14.94 -1.40 10.49
N ALA A 176 -15.43 -1.00 9.31
CA ALA A 176 -16.40 -1.78 8.55
C ALA A 176 -15.83 -3.16 8.15
N ALA A 177 -14.55 -3.23 7.74
CA ALA A 177 -13.88 -4.50 7.45
C ALA A 177 -13.70 -5.37 8.71
N TYR A 178 -13.24 -4.79 9.84
CA TYR A 178 -13.19 -5.51 11.13
C TYR A 178 -14.56 -6.02 11.57
N THR A 179 -15.62 -5.23 11.40
CA THR A 179 -17.00 -5.63 11.73
C THR A 179 -17.48 -6.79 10.86
N ALA A 180 -17.16 -6.78 9.56
CA ALA A 180 -17.47 -7.90 8.66
C ALA A 180 -16.71 -9.18 9.03
N LEU A 181 -15.41 -9.06 9.35
CA LEU A 181 -14.59 -10.18 9.82
C LEU A 181 -15.13 -10.76 11.14
N GLU A 182 -15.51 -9.91 12.10
CA GLU A 182 -16.07 -10.32 13.38
C GLU A 182 -17.43 -11.02 13.21
N ALA A 183 -18.32 -10.50 12.35
CA ALA A 183 -19.59 -11.13 11.99
C ALA A 183 -19.41 -12.49 11.28
N ALA A 184 -18.30 -12.67 10.55
CA ALA A 184 -17.93 -13.93 9.90
C ALA A 184 -17.15 -14.91 10.84
N GLY A 185 -16.94 -14.55 12.11
CA GLY A 185 -16.27 -15.40 13.11
C GLY A 185 -14.74 -15.19 13.23
N TYR A 186 -14.16 -14.28 12.44
CA TYR A 186 -12.72 -14.00 12.37
C TYR A 186 -12.29 -12.78 13.19
N GLY A 187 -12.93 -12.49 14.32
CA GLY A 187 -12.72 -11.25 15.09
C GLY A 187 -11.30 -10.98 15.62
N LYS A 188 -10.38 -11.97 15.53
CA LYS A 188 -8.95 -11.85 15.85
C LYS A 188 -8.05 -11.47 14.65
N MET A 189 -8.56 -11.53 13.42
CA MET A 189 -7.79 -11.25 12.21
C MET A 189 -7.46 -9.76 12.13
N GLU A 190 -6.20 -9.43 11.85
CA GLU A 190 -5.77 -8.04 11.64
C GLU A 190 -6.13 -7.54 10.23
N VAL A 191 -6.50 -6.26 10.12
CA VAL A 191 -6.71 -5.55 8.85
C VAL A 191 -5.46 -4.72 8.55
N GLU A 192 -4.80 -5.02 7.44
CA GLU A 192 -3.71 -4.23 6.87
C GLU A 192 -4.18 -3.55 5.58
N VAL A 193 -3.84 -2.27 5.39
CA VAL A 193 -4.25 -1.52 4.19
C VAL A 193 -3.13 -1.59 3.14
N THR A 194 -3.34 -2.35 2.07
CA THR A 194 -2.34 -2.51 0.99
C THR A 194 -2.31 -1.37 -0.03
N GLU A 195 -3.37 -0.60 -0.16
CA GLU A 195 -3.48 0.52 -1.11
C GLU A 195 -4.41 1.62 -0.57
N THR A 196 -3.89 2.84 -0.54
CA THR A 196 -4.64 4.06 -0.20
C THR A 196 -3.91 5.25 -0.79
N GLY A 197 -4.61 6.11 -1.50
CA GLY A 197 -4.00 7.24 -2.20
C GLY A 197 -5.05 8.18 -2.78
N TRP A 198 -4.58 9.26 -3.40
CA TRP A 198 -5.43 10.28 -4.01
C TRP A 198 -4.71 10.89 -5.22
N ALA A 199 -5.37 10.91 -6.37
CA ALA A 199 -4.79 11.37 -7.63
C ALA A 199 -4.61 12.89 -7.68
N SER A 200 -3.49 13.33 -8.26
CA SER A 200 -3.10 14.74 -8.35
C SER A 200 -3.58 15.47 -9.60
N SER A 201 -4.11 14.73 -10.56
CA SER A 201 -4.72 15.22 -11.80
C SER A 201 -5.66 14.12 -12.31
N GLY A 202 -6.55 14.45 -13.25
CA GLY A 202 -7.37 13.48 -13.97
C GLY A 202 -8.02 14.09 -15.21
N ASP A 203 -9.01 13.39 -15.78
CA ASP A 203 -9.82 13.90 -16.91
C ASP A 203 -10.72 15.10 -16.47
N GLU A 204 -11.45 15.74 -17.38
CA GLU A 204 -12.40 16.83 -17.05
C GLU A 204 -13.51 16.39 -16.08
N ASP A 205 -13.85 15.09 -16.16
CA ASP A 205 -14.37 14.25 -15.08
C ASP A 205 -14.06 14.72 -13.65
N GLU A 206 -12.76 14.95 -13.44
CA GLU A 206 -12.04 14.54 -12.24
C GLU A 206 -11.83 15.65 -11.22
N THR A 207 -12.92 16.37 -10.93
CA THR A 207 -13.00 17.47 -9.95
C THR A 207 -12.38 17.14 -8.57
N GLY A 208 -12.43 15.87 -8.14
CA GLY A 208 -11.76 15.40 -6.92
C GLY A 208 -10.24 15.24 -7.06
N ALA A 209 -9.75 14.88 -8.24
CA ALA A 209 -8.36 14.55 -8.52
C ALA A 209 -7.50 15.80 -8.80
N THR A 210 -7.19 16.55 -7.74
CA THR A 210 -6.36 17.75 -7.80
C THR A 210 -5.11 17.61 -6.96
N ALA A 211 -4.01 18.28 -7.36
CA ALA A 211 -2.76 18.28 -6.61
C ALA A 211 -2.94 18.81 -5.18
N GLN A 212 -3.90 19.72 -4.96
CA GLN A 212 -4.27 20.19 -3.62
C GLN A 212 -4.91 19.08 -2.78
N ASN A 213 -5.92 18.36 -3.31
CA ASN A 213 -6.57 17.27 -2.59
C ASN A 213 -5.61 16.11 -2.35
N ALA A 214 -4.81 15.73 -3.35
CA ALA A 214 -3.78 14.70 -3.24
C ALA A 214 -2.76 15.01 -2.14
N ARG A 215 -2.29 16.27 -2.08
CA ARG A 215 -1.41 16.77 -1.03
C ARG A 215 -2.06 16.68 0.35
N ILE A 216 -3.30 17.14 0.49
CA ILE A 216 -4.03 17.13 1.76
C ILE A 216 -4.21 15.69 2.25
N TYR A 217 -4.72 14.80 1.39
CA TYR A 217 -4.96 13.39 1.73
C TYR A 217 -3.68 12.69 2.17
N ASN A 218 -2.63 12.69 1.34
CA ASN A 218 -1.41 11.95 1.63
C ASN A 218 -0.61 12.55 2.80
N PHE A 219 -0.65 13.87 3.02
CA PHE A 219 -0.08 14.49 4.21
C PHE A 219 -0.84 14.11 5.49
N ASN A 220 -2.18 14.15 5.45
CA ASN A 220 -3.00 13.81 6.61
C ASN A 220 -2.99 12.30 6.93
N LEU A 221 -3.00 11.44 5.92
CA LEU A 221 -2.79 9.99 6.05
C LEU A 221 -1.44 9.70 6.70
N ARG A 222 -0.35 10.32 6.21
CA ARG A 222 0.97 10.24 6.85
C ARG A 222 0.88 10.65 8.32
N LYS A 223 0.32 11.83 8.63
CA LYS A 223 0.12 12.31 10.01
C LYS A 223 -0.71 11.34 10.87
N ARG A 224 -1.75 10.70 10.30
CA ARG A 224 -2.63 9.73 10.95
C ARG A 224 -1.91 8.43 11.30
N LEU A 225 -1.04 7.93 10.41
CA LEU A 225 -0.22 6.73 10.61
C LEU A 225 0.94 6.99 11.58
N PHE A 226 1.54 8.18 11.55
CA PHE A 226 2.60 8.58 12.49
C PHE A 226 2.12 8.73 13.95
N LYS A 227 0.80 8.88 14.20
CA LYS A 227 0.22 8.80 15.56
C LYS A 227 0.36 7.41 16.20
N ARG A 228 0.60 6.35 15.42
CA ARG A 228 0.68 4.94 15.88
C ARG A 228 -0.51 4.49 16.73
N LYS A 229 -1.71 5.00 16.44
CA LYS A 229 -2.99 4.60 17.07
C LYS A 229 -3.83 3.80 16.10
N GLY A 230 -4.57 2.82 16.63
CA GLY A 230 -5.63 2.14 15.88
C GLY A 230 -6.84 3.02 15.60
N THR A 231 -7.87 2.41 15.07
CA THR A 231 -9.19 2.98 14.73
C THR A 231 -10.12 3.06 15.97
N PRO A 232 -11.30 3.69 15.90
CA PRO A 232 -12.27 3.72 17.00
C PRO A 232 -12.68 2.33 17.54
N LEU A 233 -12.90 1.33 16.67
CA LEU A 233 -13.28 -0.04 17.06
C LEU A 233 -12.08 -0.86 17.54
N ARG A 234 -10.88 -0.63 16.98
CA ARG A 234 -9.65 -1.37 17.31
C ARG A 234 -8.51 -0.43 17.77
N PRO A 235 -8.69 0.38 18.84
CA PRO A 235 -7.77 1.48 19.19
C PRO A 235 -6.37 1.03 19.62
N LYS A 236 -6.23 -0.25 20.02
CA LYS A 236 -4.97 -0.87 20.45
C LYS A 236 -4.18 -1.51 19.30
N VAL A 237 -4.80 -1.77 18.15
CA VAL A 237 -4.13 -2.36 16.98
C VAL A 237 -3.47 -1.24 16.19
N VAL A 238 -2.13 -1.23 16.10
CA VAL A 238 -1.42 -0.14 15.43
C VAL A 238 -1.65 -0.24 13.91
N MET A 239 -2.35 0.75 13.37
CA MET A 239 -2.69 0.82 11.96
C MET A 239 -1.45 0.95 11.06
N LYS A 240 -1.46 0.20 9.95
CA LYS A 240 -0.42 0.16 8.91
C LYS A 240 -1.06 0.37 7.56
N ALA A 241 -0.40 1.13 6.69
CA ALA A 241 -0.85 1.29 5.31
C ALA A 241 0.31 1.43 4.33
N TYR A 242 0.10 0.93 3.11
CA TYR A 242 0.92 1.21 1.94
C TYR A 242 0.24 2.30 1.09
N VAL A 243 0.94 3.42 0.90
CA VAL A 243 0.43 4.51 0.05
C VAL A 243 0.52 4.13 -1.42
N PHE A 244 -0.52 4.42 -2.19
CA PHE A 244 -0.56 4.25 -3.65
C PHE A 244 -0.40 5.63 -4.33
N ALA A 245 0.68 5.90 -5.07
CA ALA A 245 1.86 5.07 -5.37
C ALA A 245 3.17 5.87 -5.32
N LEU A 246 4.31 5.19 -5.48
CA LEU A 246 5.62 5.86 -5.52
C LEU A 246 5.75 6.80 -6.72
N PHE A 247 5.43 6.33 -7.93
CA PHE A 247 5.51 7.11 -9.16
C PHE A 247 4.14 7.30 -9.81
N ASN A 248 4.03 8.32 -10.65
CA ASN A 248 3.00 8.38 -11.69
C ASN A 248 3.28 7.27 -12.71
N GLU A 249 2.25 6.54 -13.09
CA GLU A 249 2.34 5.37 -13.97
C GLU A 249 1.62 5.66 -15.29
N ASP A 250 2.37 6.12 -16.29
CA ASP A 250 1.80 6.72 -17.51
C ASP A 250 1.13 5.73 -18.46
N LEU A 251 1.48 4.44 -18.37
CA LEU A 251 0.86 3.37 -19.16
C LEU A 251 -0.37 2.75 -18.47
N LYS A 252 -0.82 3.26 -17.30
CA LYS A 252 -2.05 2.74 -16.65
C LYS A 252 -3.29 3.01 -17.51
N PRO A 253 -4.08 1.98 -17.88
CA PRO A 253 -5.34 2.13 -18.61
C PRO A 253 -6.44 2.71 -17.71
N GLY A 254 -7.52 3.20 -18.32
CA GLY A 254 -8.67 3.75 -17.60
C GLY A 254 -8.61 5.28 -17.43
N PRO A 255 -9.35 5.86 -16.46
CA PRO A 255 -9.48 7.30 -16.25
C PRO A 255 -8.14 8.04 -16.08
N GLY A 256 -8.12 9.34 -16.36
CA GLY A 256 -6.99 10.26 -16.20
C GLY A 256 -6.20 10.03 -14.92
N SER A 257 -6.92 9.96 -13.81
CA SER A 257 -6.39 9.85 -12.45
C SER A 257 -5.54 8.62 -12.20
N GLU A 258 -5.77 7.53 -12.93
CA GLU A 258 -4.97 6.30 -12.84
C GLU A 258 -3.47 6.57 -13.06
N ARG A 259 -3.14 7.56 -13.89
CA ARG A 259 -1.77 7.94 -14.24
C ARG A 259 -1.15 8.95 -13.26
N HIS A 260 -1.88 9.37 -12.22
CA HIS A 260 -1.55 10.55 -11.40
C HIS A 260 -1.58 10.34 -9.87
N TYR A 261 -1.53 9.08 -9.40
CA TYR A 261 -1.44 8.70 -7.98
C TYR A 261 -0.04 8.84 -7.37
N GLY A 262 1.00 9.10 -8.17
CA GLY A 262 2.39 9.13 -7.73
C GLY A 262 2.69 10.25 -6.74
N LEU A 263 3.40 9.92 -5.66
CA LEU A 263 4.08 10.91 -4.81
C LEU A 263 5.24 11.60 -5.55
N PHE A 264 5.85 10.91 -6.51
CA PHE A 264 6.89 11.40 -7.40
C PHE A 264 6.46 11.29 -8.87
N LYS A 265 7.03 12.14 -9.71
CA LYS A 265 6.98 12.00 -11.16
C LYS A 265 8.10 11.06 -11.64
N ALA A 266 8.04 10.68 -12.90
CA ALA A 266 9.03 9.82 -13.56
C ALA A 266 10.49 10.31 -13.41
N ASP A 267 10.71 11.62 -13.44
CA ASP A 267 12.02 12.27 -13.25
C ASP A 267 12.53 12.26 -11.80
N GLY A 268 11.76 11.72 -10.85
CA GLY A 268 12.09 11.72 -9.42
C GLY A 268 11.85 13.06 -8.70
N SER A 269 11.28 14.06 -9.37
CA SER A 269 10.73 15.25 -8.70
C SER A 269 9.46 14.87 -7.94
N ILE A 270 9.13 15.63 -6.88
CA ILE A 270 7.87 15.42 -6.15
C ILE A 270 6.68 15.88 -6.99
N SER A 271 5.58 15.13 -6.95
CA SER A 271 4.31 15.56 -7.52
C SER A 271 3.71 16.71 -6.70
N TYR A 272 3.86 16.65 -5.38
CA TYR A 272 3.37 17.65 -4.42
C TYR A 272 4.07 17.45 -3.06
N ASP A 273 4.27 18.52 -2.29
CA ASP A 273 5.01 18.45 -1.02
C ASP A 273 4.17 17.86 0.13
N ILE A 274 4.53 16.67 0.60
CA ILE A 274 4.02 16.08 1.86
C ILE A 274 5.14 15.87 2.90
N GLY A 275 6.23 16.62 2.81
CA GLY A 275 7.43 16.46 3.63
C GLY A 275 8.38 15.36 3.13
N PHE A 276 8.49 15.19 1.81
CA PHE A 276 9.53 14.42 1.15
C PHE A 276 10.36 15.33 0.25
N SER A 277 11.68 15.15 0.23
CA SER A 277 12.58 15.84 -0.71
C SER A 277 12.65 15.08 -2.03
N GLY A 278 12.42 15.77 -3.16
CA GLY A 278 12.62 15.20 -4.49
C GLY A 278 14.08 14.90 -4.80
N LEU A 279 14.35 14.02 -5.78
CA LEU A 279 15.70 13.66 -6.20
C LEU A 279 16.53 14.87 -6.66
N SER A 280 15.89 15.83 -7.33
CA SER A 280 16.51 17.09 -7.77
C SER A 280 17.10 17.92 -6.62
N ASN A 281 16.59 17.76 -5.39
CA ASN A 281 17.10 18.44 -4.20
C ASN A 281 18.23 17.67 -3.49
N LEU A 282 18.47 16.39 -3.81
CA LEU A 282 19.60 15.63 -3.26
C LEU A 282 20.95 16.04 -3.88
N HIS A 283 20.94 16.61 -5.08
CA HIS A 283 22.12 17.19 -5.72
C HIS A 283 22.40 18.66 -5.32
N THR A 284 21.48 19.33 -4.61
CA THR A 284 21.51 20.78 -4.37
C THR A 284 21.34 21.15 -2.90
N SER A 285 21.83 20.32 -1.98
CA SER A 285 21.84 20.63 -0.55
C SER A 285 22.95 21.65 -0.17
N SER A 286 22.81 22.90 -0.64
CA SER A 286 23.50 24.06 -0.06
C SER A 286 22.61 25.31 -0.04
N SER A 287 22.31 25.77 1.18
CA SER A 287 21.68 27.06 1.55
C SER A 287 20.15 27.20 1.39
N PRO A 288 19.45 27.72 2.42
CA PRO A 288 18.01 27.99 2.39
C PRO A 288 17.69 29.45 2.06
N SER A 289 16.54 29.71 1.42
CA SER A 289 15.88 31.01 1.55
C SER A 289 14.35 30.91 1.47
N THR A 290 13.72 31.77 2.26
CA THR A 290 12.29 31.92 2.51
C THR A 290 11.59 32.63 1.35
N GLN A 291 10.31 32.33 1.12
CA GLN A 291 9.28 33.40 1.13
C GLN A 291 7.87 32.85 1.41
N LYS A 292 7.05 33.69 2.05
CA LYS A 292 5.61 33.49 2.24
C LYS A 292 4.88 34.34 1.22
N GLU A 293 3.85 33.81 0.58
CA GLU A 293 2.87 34.64 -0.12
C GLU A 293 1.47 34.44 0.47
N PHE A 294 0.79 35.56 0.70
CA PHE A 294 -0.61 35.64 1.07
C PHE A 294 -1.43 35.75 -0.22
N TYR A 295 -2.57 35.06 -0.28
CA TYR A 295 -3.65 35.40 -1.20
C TYR A 295 -4.96 35.59 -0.44
N ALA A 296 -5.69 36.63 -0.80
CA ALA A 296 -6.94 37.03 -0.17
C ALA A 296 -8.07 37.09 -1.21
N GLY A 297 -9.24 36.59 -0.80
CA GLY A 297 -10.55 37.12 -1.20
C GLY A 297 -11.00 37.00 -2.66
N GLY A 298 -11.98 36.13 -2.91
CA GLY A 298 -12.81 36.17 -4.11
C GLY A 298 -13.96 35.18 -4.04
N TRP A 299 -15.18 35.65 -3.72
CA TRP A 299 -16.42 34.87 -3.82
C TRP A 299 -17.23 35.38 -5.00
N LEU A 300 -17.74 34.47 -5.83
CA LEU A 300 -19.16 34.36 -6.24
C LEU A 300 -19.31 33.19 -7.24
N ALA A 301 -20.47 32.53 -7.20
CA ALA A 301 -20.90 31.44 -8.08
C ALA A 301 -22.31 31.79 -8.62
N PRO A 302 -23.07 30.92 -9.32
CA PRO A 302 -22.71 29.63 -9.95
C PRO A 302 -23.19 29.53 -11.43
N ASN A 303 -22.85 28.43 -12.13
CA ASN A 303 -23.88 27.54 -12.69
C ASN A 303 -23.32 26.19 -13.19
N SER A 304 -24.17 25.19 -13.06
CA SER A 304 -23.97 23.74 -13.22
C SER A 304 -23.52 23.24 -14.61
N LEU A 305 -22.61 22.25 -14.61
CA LEU A 305 -22.82 20.93 -15.24
C LEU A 305 -22.09 19.86 -14.38
N VAL A 306 -22.55 18.60 -14.41
CA VAL A 306 -22.23 17.56 -13.39
C VAL A 306 -21.14 16.57 -13.87
N LEU A 307 -20.20 16.20 -12.97
CA LEU A 307 -18.95 15.44 -13.21
C LEU A 307 -18.65 14.49 -11.98
N PHE A 308 -17.90 13.37 -12.08
CA PHE A 308 -18.28 12.05 -11.46
C PHE A 308 -17.24 11.17 -10.65
N THR A 309 -16.31 11.66 -9.80
CA THR A 309 -14.90 11.15 -9.89
C THR A 309 -13.97 10.92 -8.65
N CYS A 310 -12.78 10.33 -8.91
CA CYS A 310 -12.05 9.25 -8.18
C CYS A 310 -11.59 9.43 -6.70
N ILE A 311 -11.89 8.41 -5.89
CA ILE A 311 -11.02 7.88 -4.81
C ILE A 311 -10.87 6.36 -5.03
N TRP A 312 -9.64 5.84 -5.02
CA TRP A 312 -9.39 4.40 -4.82
C TRP A 312 -8.90 4.14 -3.39
N ILE A 313 -9.76 3.56 -2.57
CA ILE A 313 -9.36 2.85 -1.35
C ILE A 313 -9.55 1.36 -1.65
N ALA A 314 -8.48 0.69 -2.05
CA ALA A 314 -8.45 -0.75 -2.20
C ALA A 314 -7.89 -1.36 -0.90
N VAL A 315 -8.76 -1.57 0.09
CA VAL A 315 -8.43 -2.36 1.28
C VAL A 315 -8.32 -3.84 0.88
N HIS A 316 -7.19 -4.27 0.33
CA HIS A 316 -6.92 -5.70 0.22
C HIS A 316 -6.50 -6.19 1.60
N LEU A 317 -7.33 -7.03 2.19
CA LEU A 317 -7.08 -7.61 3.50
C LEU A 317 -5.96 -8.63 3.40
N TYR A 318 -4.79 -8.28 3.93
CA TYR A 318 -3.70 -9.24 4.06
C TYR A 318 -3.97 -10.16 5.25
N VAL A 319 -4.39 -11.40 4.97
CA VAL A 319 -4.76 -12.36 6.01
C VAL A 319 -3.51 -12.85 6.76
N ARG A 320 -3.45 -12.54 8.07
CA ARG A 320 -2.56 -13.19 9.03
C ARG A 320 -3.38 -14.02 10.01
N TYR A 321 -2.95 -15.28 10.20
CA TYR A 321 -3.37 -16.18 11.27
C TYR A 321 -2.40 -16.10 12.46
#